data_AF-A0A1Q3PHB8-F1
#
_entry.id   AF-A0A1Q3PHB8-F1
#
_cell.length_a   1.000
_cell.length_b   1.000
_cell.length_c   1.000
_cell.angle_alpha   90.00
_cell.angle_beta   90.00
_cell.angle_gamma   90.00
#
_symmetry.space_group_name_H-M   'P 1'
#
loop_
_entity.id
_entity.type
_entity.pdbx_description
1 polymer ?
#
loop_
_entity_poly.entity_id
_entity_poly.type
_entity_poly.pdbx_seq_one_letter_code
_entity_poly.pdbx_strand_id
1 'polypeptide(L)'
;MKIVKQLIEEVSDPKYTLTDVLIRTKVLAHKLRSTELGEWIDGELNGYSTRDLPAYRIQKGMVVAIIETSTERISNFKYPLALLEDDTRRALETFNAKHSISTLQEVVTSNQQLALYEIIGQDTYHYLAQYIGNVRILELRRQIDKSAAIQIVTSVKSKLLDFLLKLDDEIPSEENLTIGSESQAIISNLFNSAVLGNHTTIIIGNHNHQTISQTNISNFDDVRRKLRSSGLNSADVAELEVIIDQDNRDDKRQIIGEKVKSWISSMLLKAMDGSWQIGLGAAGDLLSGVVKQYYGWTS
;
A
#
# COMPACT_ATOMS: atom_id res chain seq x y z
N MET A 1 -2.38 19.17 23.51
CA MET A 1 -3.49 18.69 24.40
C MET A 1 -2.99 17.66 25.40
N LYS A 2 -3.51 17.55 26.64
CA LYS A 2 -2.97 16.60 27.64
C LYS A 2 -3.19 15.14 27.21
N ILE A 3 -4.37 14.83 26.68
CA ILE A 3 -4.71 13.48 26.21
C ILE A 3 -3.90 13.05 24.97
N VAL A 4 -3.63 13.97 24.03
CA VAL A 4 -2.87 13.66 22.79
C VAL A 4 -1.40 13.40 23.11
N LYS A 5 -0.79 14.24 23.95
CA LYS A 5 0.60 14.04 24.40
C LYS A 5 0.79 12.71 25.12
N GLN A 6 -0.16 12.36 25.99
CA GLN A 6 -0.16 11.06 26.65
C GLN A 6 -0.29 9.91 25.63
N LEU A 7 -1.17 10.02 24.63
CA LEU A 7 -1.30 8.99 23.58
C LEU A 7 -0.03 8.86 22.73
N ILE A 8 0.66 9.96 22.40
CA ILE A 8 1.93 9.94 21.66
C ILE A 8 3.00 9.16 22.45
N GLU A 9 3.10 9.42 23.76
CA GLU A 9 3.98 8.68 24.66
C GLU A 9 3.60 7.19 24.71
N GLU A 10 2.31 6.88 24.87
CA GLU A 10 1.80 5.50 24.96
C GLU A 10 1.97 4.71 23.65
N VAL A 11 1.82 5.35 22.47
CA VAL A 11 2.14 4.71 21.18
C VAL A 11 3.62 4.35 21.13
N SER A 12 4.50 5.23 21.61
CA SER A 12 5.95 5.07 21.51
C SER A 12 6.50 4.08 22.53
N ASP A 13 5.83 3.93 23.67
CA ASP A 13 6.25 3.05 24.77
C ASP A 13 5.90 1.57 24.49
N PRO A 14 6.90 0.66 24.44
CA PRO A 14 6.68 -0.77 24.22
C PRO A 14 5.87 -1.46 25.34
N LYS A 15 5.66 -0.81 26.48
CA LYS A 15 4.84 -1.32 27.59
C LYS A 15 3.35 -1.43 27.22
N TYR A 16 2.85 -0.56 26.35
CA TYR A 16 1.44 -0.53 25.97
C TYR A 16 1.19 -1.37 24.73
N THR A 17 0.10 -2.14 24.73
CA THR A 17 -0.31 -2.83 23.52
C THR A 17 -1.00 -1.83 22.57
N LEU A 18 -0.84 -2.05 21.26
CA LEU A 18 -1.54 -1.22 20.26
C LEU A 18 -3.06 -1.24 20.46
N THR A 19 -3.61 -2.37 20.93
CA THR A 19 -5.02 -2.51 21.29
C THR A 19 -5.43 -1.52 22.40
N ASP A 20 -4.66 -1.42 23.49
CA ASP A 20 -4.96 -0.50 24.59
C ASP A 20 -4.94 0.96 24.15
N VAL A 21 -3.96 1.31 23.31
CA VAL A 21 -3.79 2.66 22.78
C VAL A 21 -4.93 3.02 21.83
N LEU A 22 -5.39 2.09 20.98
CA LEU A 22 -6.53 2.29 20.09
C LEU A 22 -7.84 2.48 20.87
N ILE A 23 -8.07 1.72 21.95
CA ILE A 23 -9.23 1.90 22.82
C ILE A 23 -9.26 3.31 23.42
N ARG A 24 -8.12 3.81 23.89
CA ARG A 24 -8.01 5.19 24.42
C ARG A 24 -8.16 6.24 23.32
N THR A 25 -7.62 5.97 22.13
CA THR A 25 -7.80 6.82 20.94
C THR A 25 -9.28 6.88 20.55
N LYS A 26 -10.07 5.83 20.77
CA LYS A 26 -11.54 5.87 20.55
C LYS A 26 -12.22 6.93 21.41
N VAL A 27 -11.77 7.12 22.65
CA VAL A 27 -12.25 8.19 23.53
C VAL A 27 -11.90 9.56 22.94
N LEU A 28 -10.69 9.72 22.39
CA LEU A 28 -10.29 10.93 21.67
C LEU A 28 -11.18 11.15 20.44
N ALA A 29 -11.41 10.13 19.61
CA ALA A 29 -12.27 10.22 18.44
C ALA A 29 -13.69 10.71 18.79
N HIS A 30 -14.26 10.20 19.88
CA HIS A 30 -15.55 10.65 20.39
C HIS A 30 -15.52 12.12 20.85
N LYS A 31 -14.45 12.56 21.55
CA LYS A 31 -14.28 13.97 21.94
C LYS A 31 -14.13 14.89 20.73
N LEU A 32 -13.43 14.43 19.71
CA LEU A 32 -13.23 15.12 18.44
C LEU A 32 -14.47 15.07 17.54
N ARG A 33 -15.49 14.26 17.85
CA ARG A 33 -16.67 13.99 17.00
C ARG A 33 -16.33 13.54 15.57
N SER A 34 -15.15 12.95 15.37
CA SER A 34 -14.73 12.42 14.07
C SER A 34 -15.29 11.02 13.87
N THR A 35 -16.21 10.88 12.92
CA THR A 35 -16.80 9.58 12.53
C THR A 35 -15.80 8.70 11.82
N GLU A 36 -15.00 9.28 10.90
CA GLU A 36 -13.99 8.59 10.10
C GLU A 36 -12.93 7.90 10.99
N LEU A 37 -12.40 8.62 11.98
CA LEU A 37 -11.45 8.07 12.94
C LEU A 37 -12.09 6.95 13.78
N GLY A 38 -13.35 7.13 14.21
CA GLY A 38 -14.09 6.13 14.97
C GLY A 38 -14.27 4.83 14.19
N GLU A 39 -14.70 4.92 12.93
CA GLU A 39 -14.90 3.76 12.04
C GLU A 39 -13.59 3.03 11.76
N TRP A 40 -12.50 3.77 11.55
CA TRP A 40 -11.18 3.18 11.37
C TRP A 40 -10.71 2.42 12.62
N ILE A 41 -10.83 3.03 13.80
CA ILE A 41 -10.49 2.37 15.07
C ILE A 41 -11.34 1.12 15.28
N ASP A 42 -12.63 1.17 14.95
CA ASP A 42 -13.52 0.02 15.09
C ASP A 42 -13.17 -1.12 14.14
N GLY A 43 -12.77 -0.81 12.91
CA GLY A 43 -12.22 -1.80 11.97
C GLY A 43 -10.90 -2.40 12.44
N GLU A 44 -10.01 -1.58 13.03
CA GLU A 44 -8.74 -2.05 13.58
C GLU A 44 -8.95 -2.96 14.82
N LEU A 45 -9.86 -2.61 15.72
CA LEU A 45 -10.12 -3.35 16.96
C LEU A 45 -10.94 -4.62 16.74
N ASN A 46 -11.99 -4.57 15.91
CA ASN A 46 -12.92 -5.69 15.74
C ASN A 46 -12.62 -6.53 14.48
N GLY A 47 -11.76 -6.02 13.60
CA GLY A 47 -11.57 -6.55 12.25
C GLY A 47 -12.54 -5.94 11.24
N TYR A 48 -12.19 -6.09 9.96
CA TYR A 48 -12.93 -5.49 8.85
C TYR A 48 -13.97 -6.46 8.29
N SER A 49 -15.25 -6.07 8.35
CA SER A 49 -16.35 -6.80 7.74
C SER A 49 -16.65 -6.36 6.30
N THR A 50 -16.26 -5.14 5.95
CA THR A 50 -16.53 -4.50 4.65
C THR A 50 -15.49 -4.87 3.58
N ARG A 51 -15.77 -4.50 2.32
CA ARG A 51 -14.81 -4.62 1.21
C ARG A 51 -13.78 -3.47 1.21
N ASP A 52 -14.09 -2.37 1.88
CA ASP A 52 -13.22 -1.20 1.93
C ASP A 52 -12.15 -1.40 3.02
N LEU A 53 -11.03 -1.99 2.60
CA LEU A 53 -9.89 -2.24 3.46
C LEU A 53 -8.81 -1.19 3.19
N PRO A 54 -8.15 -0.66 4.23
CA PRO A 54 -6.97 0.15 4.04
C PRO A 54 -5.90 -0.59 3.24
N ALA A 55 -5.18 0.11 2.36
CA ALA A 55 -4.20 -0.51 1.45
C ALA A 55 -3.14 -1.36 2.17
N TYR A 56 -2.71 -0.95 3.38
CA TYR A 56 -1.75 -1.72 4.18
C TYR A 56 -2.33 -3.04 4.72
N ARG A 57 -3.65 -3.25 4.71
CA ARG A 57 -4.29 -4.54 5.03
C ARG A 57 -4.32 -5.49 3.82
N ILE A 58 -4.00 -5.01 2.62
CA ILE A 58 -3.94 -5.82 1.40
C ILE A 58 -2.48 -6.28 1.23
N GLN A 59 -2.27 -7.59 1.33
CA GLN A 59 -0.95 -8.20 1.31
C GLN A 59 -0.82 -9.18 0.17
N LYS A 60 0.42 -9.42 -0.30
CA LYS A 60 0.68 -10.50 -1.25
C LYS A 60 0.83 -11.82 -0.49
N GLY A 61 -0.14 -12.71 -0.67
CA GLY A 61 -0.18 -14.05 -0.10
C GLY A 61 0.43 -15.11 -1.02
N MET A 62 0.79 -16.23 -0.41
CA MET A 62 1.21 -17.45 -1.09
C MET A 62 0.04 -18.44 -1.13
N VAL A 63 -0.18 -19.09 -2.27
CA VAL A 63 -1.18 -20.14 -2.40
C VAL A 63 -0.54 -21.51 -2.15
N VAL A 64 -1.09 -22.22 -1.18
CA VAL A 64 -0.67 -23.56 -0.76
C VAL A 64 -1.85 -24.51 -0.88
N ALA A 65 -1.61 -25.70 -1.39
CA ALA A 65 -2.60 -26.74 -1.52
C ALA A 65 -2.22 -28.00 -0.74
N ILE A 66 -3.25 -28.70 -0.27
CA ILE A 66 -3.18 -30.12 0.02
C ILE A 66 -3.64 -30.84 -1.24
N ILE A 67 -2.74 -31.60 -1.87
CA ILE A 67 -3.04 -32.35 -3.08
C ILE A 67 -2.89 -33.84 -2.83
N GLU A 68 -3.63 -34.63 -3.60
CA GLU A 68 -3.56 -36.08 -3.62
C GLU A 68 -3.33 -36.54 -5.05
N THR A 69 -2.29 -37.36 -5.22
CA THR A 69 -1.99 -38.08 -6.45
C THR A 69 -2.48 -39.52 -6.32
N SER A 70 -2.33 -40.34 -7.36
CA SER A 70 -2.63 -41.77 -7.28
C SER A 70 -1.79 -42.53 -6.25
N THR A 71 -0.65 -41.97 -5.81
CA THR A 71 0.34 -42.67 -4.97
C THR A 71 0.58 -42.01 -3.63
N GLU A 72 0.36 -40.70 -3.50
CA GLU A 72 0.73 -39.95 -2.29
C GLU A 72 -0.14 -38.71 -2.06
N ARG A 73 -0.19 -38.26 -0.81
CA ARG A 73 -0.80 -37.00 -0.39
C ARG A 73 0.28 -36.01 0.05
N ILE A 74 0.26 -34.81 -0.52
CA ILE A 74 1.21 -33.73 -0.23
C ILE A 74 0.45 -32.60 0.45
N SER A 75 0.82 -32.27 1.69
CA SER A 75 0.08 -31.31 2.54
C SER A 75 0.56 -29.86 2.47
N ASN A 76 1.66 -29.57 1.77
CA ASN A 76 2.24 -28.23 1.66
C ASN A 76 2.74 -27.95 0.23
N PHE A 77 1.90 -28.24 -0.77
CA PHE A 77 2.23 -28.02 -2.17
C PHE A 77 2.09 -26.52 -2.51
N LYS A 78 3.18 -25.85 -2.89
CA LYS A 78 3.14 -24.47 -3.36
C LYS A 78 2.55 -24.42 -4.76
N TYR A 79 1.41 -23.78 -4.91
CA TYR A 79 0.72 -23.76 -6.20
C TYR A 79 1.49 -22.87 -7.20
N PRO A 80 1.79 -23.35 -8.42
CA PRO A 80 2.56 -22.60 -9.42
C PRO A 80 1.70 -21.54 -10.12
N LEU A 81 1.51 -20.40 -9.46
CA LEU A 81 0.67 -19.30 -9.95
C LEU A 81 1.12 -18.66 -11.27
N ALA A 82 2.38 -18.89 -11.69
CA ALA A 82 2.92 -18.45 -12.97
C ALA A 82 2.20 -19.09 -14.17
N LEU A 83 1.53 -20.24 -13.98
CA LEU A 83 0.77 -20.92 -15.03
C LEU A 83 -0.61 -20.30 -15.30
N LEU A 84 -1.05 -19.38 -14.44
CA LEU A 84 -2.36 -18.75 -14.52
C LEU A 84 -2.30 -17.42 -15.28
N GLU A 85 -3.41 -17.03 -15.88
CA GLU A 85 -3.62 -15.68 -16.40
C GLU A 85 -3.48 -14.61 -15.30
N ASP A 86 -3.05 -13.40 -15.66
CA ASP A 86 -2.70 -12.34 -14.71
C ASP A 86 -3.84 -11.95 -13.77
N ASP A 87 -5.09 -11.92 -14.25
CA ASP A 87 -6.25 -11.59 -13.43
C ASP A 87 -6.51 -12.65 -12.35
N THR A 88 -6.51 -13.93 -12.75
CA THR A 88 -6.68 -15.06 -11.83
C THR A 88 -5.53 -15.11 -10.84
N ARG A 89 -4.30 -14.92 -11.33
CA ARG A 89 -3.10 -14.86 -10.49
C ARG A 89 -3.23 -13.78 -9.42
N ARG A 90 -3.54 -12.55 -9.81
CA ARG A 90 -3.70 -11.42 -8.86
C ARG A 90 -4.79 -11.71 -7.83
N ALA A 91 -5.93 -12.23 -8.26
CA ALA A 91 -7.02 -12.57 -7.34
C ALA A 91 -6.61 -13.63 -6.31
N LEU A 92 -5.86 -14.64 -6.72
CA LEU A 92 -5.36 -15.70 -5.85
C LEU A 92 -4.16 -15.28 -4.99
N GLU A 93 -3.35 -14.31 -5.41
CA GLU A 93 -2.25 -13.76 -4.62
C GLU A 93 -2.73 -12.72 -3.60
N THR A 94 -3.83 -12.02 -3.84
CA THR A 94 -4.25 -10.89 -3.00
C THR A 94 -4.86 -11.33 -1.67
N PHE A 95 -4.14 -11.24 -0.56
CA PHE A 95 -4.65 -11.57 0.78
C PHE A 95 -5.21 -10.32 1.48
N ASN A 96 -6.48 -10.38 1.86
CA ASN A 96 -7.15 -9.30 2.58
C ASN A 96 -7.13 -9.59 4.08
N ALA A 97 -6.23 -8.93 4.83
CA ALA A 97 -6.06 -9.15 6.26
C ALA A 97 -7.15 -8.45 7.08
N LYS A 98 -8.32 -9.10 7.17
CA LYS A 98 -9.53 -8.61 7.86
C LYS A 98 -9.52 -8.80 9.38
N HIS A 99 -8.57 -9.56 9.91
CA HIS A 99 -8.50 -9.87 11.34
C HIS A 99 -8.31 -8.61 12.19
N SER A 100 -8.79 -8.66 13.44
CA SER A 100 -8.53 -7.61 14.43
C SER A 100 -7.02 -7.46 14.68
N ILE A 101 -6.64 -6.28 15.12
CA ILE A 101 -5.24 -5.98 15.46
C ILE A 101 -4.72 -6.89 16.58
N SER A 102 -5.56 -7.28 17.53
CA SER A 102 -5.21 -8.21 18.61
C SER A 102 -4.79 -9.58 18.08
N THR A 103 -5.54 -10.14 17.12
CA THR A 103 -5.17 -11.40 16.44
C THR A 103 -3.86 -11.25 15.67
N LEU A 104 -3.65 -10.12 15.00
CA LEU A 104 -2.37 -9.88 14.31
C LEU A 104 -1.20 -9.78 15.30
N GLN A 105 -1.38 -9.10 16.43
CA GLN A 105 -0.36 -9.00 17.49
C GLN A 105 -0.03 -10.37 18.10
N GLU A 106 -1.01 -11.25 18.26
CA GLU A 106 -0.79 -12.62 18.73
C GLU A 106 0.07 -13.41 17.75
N VAL A 107 -0.20 -13.32 16.44
CA VAL A 107 0.63 -13.93 15.38
C VAL A 107 2.06 -13.38 15.42
N VAL A 108 2.22 -12.08 15.66
CA VAL A 108 3.54 -11.43 15.79
C VAL A 108 4.28 -11.90 17.06
N THR A 109 3.58 -12.12 18.16
CA THR A 109 4.21 -12.47 19.45
C THR A 109 4.48 -13.97 19.57
N SER A 110 3.72 -14.80 18.86
CA SER A 110 3.89 -16.25 18.90
C SER A 110 5.26 -16.69 18.39
N ASN A 111 5.87 -17.65 19.09
CA ASN A 111 7.12 -18.30 18.70
C ASN A 111 6.93 -19.34 17.59
N GLN A 112 5.69 -19.69 17.27
CA GLN A 112 5.38 -20.58 16.16
C GLN A 112 5.35 -19.79 14.84
N GLN A 113 5.68 -20.44 13.73
CA GLN A 113 5.35 -19.94 12.39
C GLN A 113 3.83 -20.10 12.18
N LEU A 114 3.04 -19.31 12.90
CA LEU A 114 1.62 -19.15 12.64
C LEU A 114 1.48 -18.34 11.35
N ALA A 115 1.04 -19.01 10.29
CA ALA A 115 0.61 -18.34 9.07
C ALA A 115 -0.88 -18.00 9.22
N LEU A 116 -1.25 -16.75 8.96
CA LEU A 116 -2.65 -16.42 8.74
C LEU A 116 -3.02 -16.96 7.37
N TYR A 117 -4.10 -17.73 7.31
CA TYR A 117 -4.57 -18.31 6.06
C TYR A 117 -6.08 -18.18 5.89
N GLU A 118 -6.48 -18.16 4.63
CA GLU A 118 -7.86 -18.15 4.19
C GLU A 118 -8.05 -19.34 3.25
N ILE A 119 -9.09 -20.13 3.48
CA ILE A 119 -9.45 -21.24 2.59
C ILE A 119 -10.07 -20.66 1.32
N ILE A 120 -9.54 -21.06 0.17
CA ILE A 120 -10.11 -20.70 -1.13
C ILE A 120 -11.26 -21.67 -1.43
N GLY A 121 -12.37 -21.13 -1.95
CA GLY A 121 -13.59 -21.90 -2.20
C GLY A 121 -13.38 -23.09 -3.15
N GLN A 122 -14.07 -24.20 -2.86
CA GLN A 122 -13.93 -25.47 -3.58
C GLN A 122 -14.30 -25.37 -5.06
N ASP A 123 -15.15 -24.40 -5.43
CA ASP A 123 -15.56 -24.15 -6.82
C ASP A 123 -14.36 -23.88 -7.75
N THR A 124 -13.23 -23.40 -7.19
CA THR A 124 -12.01 -23.13 -7.95
C THR A 124 -11.15 -24.36 -8.20
N TYR A 125 -11.36 -25.47 -7.47
CA TYR A 125 -10.42 -26.58 -7.44
C TYR A 125 -10.31 -27.29 -8.77
N HIS A 126 -11.44 -27.53 -9.44
CA HIS A 126 -11.45 -28.19 -10.75
C HIS A 126 -10.71 -27.35 -11.81
N TYR A 127 -10.99 -26.04 -11.83
CA TYR A 127 -10.32 -25.10 -12.71
C TYR A 127 -8.81 -25.02 -12.43
N LEU A 128 -8.38 -25.11 -11.18
CA LEU A 128 -6.96 -25.03 -10.84
C LEU A 128 -6.23 -26.36 -11.02
N ALA A 129 -6.90 -27.50 -10.87
CA ALA A 129 -6.30 -28.81 -11.07
C ALA A 129 -5.80 -29.00 -12.53
N GLN A 130 -6.50 -28.43 -13.52
CA GLN A 130 -6.14 -28.58 -14.93
C GLN A 130 -4.72 -28.07 -15.28
N TYR A 131 -4.18 -27.13 -14.49
CA TYR A 131 -2.86 -26.54 -14.70
C TYR A 131 -1.71 -27.35 -14.07
N ILE A 132 -2.01 -28.29 -13.18
CA ILE A 132 -1.00 -29.04 -12.40
C ILE A 132 -1.08 -30.56 -12.63
N GLY A 133 -1.88 -31.00 -13.61
CA GLY A 133 -1.96 -32.39 -14.07
C GLY A 133 -3.03 -33.22 -13.36
N ASN A 134 -2.86 -34.55 -13.37
CA ASN A 134 -3.83 -35.49 -12.79
C ASN A 134 -3.69 -35.57 -11.26
N VAL A 135 -4.05 -34.49 -10.57
CA VAL A 135 -4.02 -34.38 -9.12
C VAL A 135 -5.36 -33.90 -8.59
N ARG A 136 -5.74 -34.38 -7.40
CA ARG A 136 -6.93 -33.94 -6.70
C ARG A 136 -6.56 -32.91 -5.65
N ILE A 137 -7.08 -31.69 -5.75
CA ILE A 137 -6.93 -30.67 -4.71
C ILE A 137 -7.94 -30.99 -3.61
N LEU A 138 -7.46 -31.23 -2.39
CA LEU A 138 -8.30 -31.49 -1.20
C LEU A 138 -8.58 -30.21 -0.43
N GLU A 139 -7.58 -29.34 -0.34
CA GLU A 139 -7.68 -28.03 0.29
C GLU A 139 -6.79 -27.06 -0.47
N LEU A 140 -7.29 -25.85 -0.68
CA LEU A 140 -6.51 -24.75 -1.21
C LEU A 140 -6.62 -23.59 -0.22
N ARG A 141 -5.48 -23.04 0.18
CA ARG A 141 -5.44 -21.90 1.09
C ARG A 141 -4.48 -20.84 0.57
N ARG A 142 -4.86 -19.59 0.77
CA ARG A 142 -3.97 -18.44 0.62
C ARG A 142 -3.47 -18.06 2.00
N GLN A 143 -2.17 -17.93 2.16
CA GLN A 143 -1.56 -17.62 3.45
C GLN A 143 -0.55 -16.48 3.35
N ILE A 144 -0.42 -15.71 4.43
CA ILE A 144 0.65 -14.74 4.64
C ILE A 144 1.56 -15.21 5.77
N ASP A 145 2.81 -14.80 5.71
CA ASP A 145 3.78 -15.10 6.74
C ASP A 145 3.71 -14.07 7.89
N LYS A 146 4.50 -14.34 8.91
CA LYS A 146 4.61 -13.48 10.09
C LYS A 146 5.08 -12.07 9.73
N SER A 147 5.93 -11.91 8.71
CA SER A 147 6.47 -10.61 8.32
C SER A 147 5.37 -9.66 7.82
N ALA A 148 4.40 -10.16 7.04
CA ALA A 148 3.24 -9.38 6.62
C ALA A 148 2.38 -8.92 7.82
N ALA A 149 2.19 -9.76 8.83
CA ALA A 149 1.48 -9.37 10.06
C ALA A 149 2.25 -8.28 10.84
N ILE A 150 3.58 -8.38 10.94
CA ILE A 150 4.44 -7.35 11.54
C ILE A 150 4.29 -6.03 10.78
N GLN A 151 4.28 -6.08 9.44
CA GLN A 151 4.15 -4.90 8.60
C GLN A 151 2.81 -4.21 8.80
N ILE A 152 1.71 -4.96 8.91
CA ILE A 152 0.38 -4.39 9.20
C ILE A 152 0.38 -3.70 10.56
N VAL A 153 0.81 -4.40 11.62
CA VAL A 153 0.83 -3.85 12.99
C VAL A 153 1.68 -2.58 13.07
N THR A 154 2.86 -2.60 12.43
CA THR A 154 3.76 -1.45 12.34
C THR A 154 3.11 -0.29 11.58
N SER A 155 2.40 -0.57 10.48
CA SER A 155 1.72 0.45 9.68
C SER A 155 0.61 1.13 10.47
N VAL A 156 -0.20 0.37 11.22
CA VAL A 156 -1.27 0.92 12.07
C VAL A 156 -0.68 1.82 13.16
N LYS A 157 0.39 1.35 13.82
CA LYS A 157 1.11 2.12 14.83
C LYS A 157 1.67 3.43 14.28
N SER A 158 2.34 3.37 13.13
CA SER A 158 2.91 4.53 12.43
C SER A 158 1.84 5.54 12.05
N LYS A 159 0.74 5.09 11.42
CA LYS A 159 -0.35 5.96 10.97
C LYS A 159 -1.05 6.64 12.14
N LEU A 160 -1.26 5.91 13.24
CA LEU A 160 -1.80 6.49 14.47
C LEU A 160 -0.87 7.56 15.05
N LEU A 161 0.43 7.28 15.12
CA LEU A 161 1.41 8.25 15.61
C LEU A 161 1.43 9.51 14.74
N ASP A 162 1.48 9.35 13.42
CA ASP A 162 1.50 10.47 12.47
C ASP A 162 0.24 11.33 12.60
N PHE A 163 -0.92 10.71 12.80
CA PHE A 163 -2.17 11.42 13.07
C PHE A 163 -2.10 12.21 14.38
N LEU A 164 -1.65 11.58 15.47
CA LEU A 164 -1.59 12.23 16.79
C LEU A 164 -0.58 13.39 16.81
N LEU A 165 0.57 13.25 16.16
CA LEU A 165 1.56 14.32 16.03
C LEU A 165 0.99 15.53 15.27
N LYS A 166 0.41 15.29 14.09
CA LYS A 166 -0.26 16.33 13.30
C LYS A 166 -1.40 17.01 14.07
N LEU A 167 -2.13 16.24 14.88
CA LEU A 167 -3.20 16.77 15.71
C LEU A 167 -2.66 17.67 16.83
N ASP A 168 -1.53 17.32 17.48
CA ASP A 168 -0.92 18.18 18.52
C ASP A 168 -0.32 19.46 17.93
N ASP A 169 0.23 19.39 16.71
CA ASP A 169 0.77 20.55 15.98
C ASP A 169 -0.34 21.56 15.61
N GLU A 170 -1.46 21.08 15.07
CA GLU A 170 -2.56 21.93 14.60
C GLU A 170 -3.52 22.35 15.73
N ILE A 171 -3.69 21.52 16.77
CA ILE A 171 -4.59 21.77 17.90
C ILE A 171 -3.82 21.62 19.23
N PRO A 172 -2.97 22.58 19.61
CA PRO A 172 -2.12 22.46 20.78
C PRO A 172 -2.89 22.52 22.12
N SER A 173 -4.08 23.14 22.18
CA SER A 173 -4.88 23.31 23.41
C SER A 173 -6.26 22.67 23.32
N GLU A 174 -6.71 22.06 24.42
CA GLU A 174 -8.07 21.47 24.55
C GLU A 174 -9.17 22.54 24.50
N GLU A 175 -8.86 23.80 24.83
CA GLU A 175 -9.77 24.94 24.72
C GLU A 175 -10.00 25.41 23.27
N ASN A 176 -9.08 25.07 22.35
CA ASN A 176 -9.20 25.36 20.91
C ASN A 176 -10.03 24.30 20.17
N LEU A 177 -10.53 23.28 20.87
CA LEU A 177 -11.62 22.44 20.38
C LEU A 177 -12.95 23.21 20.47
N THR A 178 -13.02 24.37 19.83
CA THR A 178 -14.32 24.91 19.45
C THR A 178 -14.89 23.91 18.44
N ILE A 179 -15.87 23.14 18.89
CA ILE A 179 -16.59 22.13 18.13
C ILE A 179 -17.45 22.87 17.09
N GLY A 180 -16.80 23.31 16.01
CA GLY A 180 -17.38 23.94 14.83
C GLY A 180 -17.04 23.15 13.57
N SER A 181 -17.72 23.45 12.46
CA SER A 181 -17.53 22.76 11.17
C SER A 181 -16.11 22.86 10.61
N GLU A 182 -15.39 23.95 10.90
CA GLU A 182 -14.01 24.18 10.44
C GLU A 182 -13.02 23.21 11.11
N SER A 183 -13.11 23.03 12.43
CA SER A 183 -12.27 22.08 13.17
C SER A 183 -12.50 20.63 12.72
N GLN A 184 -13.73 20.26 12.36
CA GLN A 184 -14.03 18.94 11.81
C GLN A 184 -13.36 18.72 10.45
N ALA A 185 -13.42 19.71 9.56
CA ALA A 185 -12.76 19.63 8.25
C ALA A 185 -11.24 19.48 8.39
N ILE A 186 -10.62 20.21 9.33
CA ILE A 186 -9.20 20.09 9.64
C ILE A 186 -8.89 18.66 10.14
N ILE A 187 -9.64 18.15 11.13
CA ILE A 187 -9.41 16.80 11.68
C ILE A 187 -9.56 15.72 10.61
N SER A 188 -10.59 15.79 9.77
CA SER A 188 -10.79 14.87 8.64
C SER A 188 -9.65 14.96 7.63
N ASN A 189 -9.18 16.17 7.28
CA ASN A 189 -8.03 16.32 6.39
C ASN A 189 -6.74 15.75 6.99
N LEU A 190 -6.50 15.96 8.29
CA LEU A 190 -5.32 15.39 8.99
C LEU A 190 -5.39 13.86 9.02
N PHE A 191 -6.55 13.30 9.36
CA PHE A 191 -6.80 11.87 9.36
C PHE A 191 -6.60 11.27 7.97
N ASN A 192 -7.23 11.87 6.95
CA ASN A 192 -7.07 11.42 5.57
C ASN A 192 -5.62 11.51 5.11
N SER A 193 -4.86 12.54 5.49
CA SER A 193 -3.44 12.64 5.11
C SER A 193 -2.52 11.65 5.83
N ALA A 194 -2.81 11.31 7.09
CA ALA A 194 -1.95 10.43 7.90
C ALA A 194 -2.31 8.95 7.70
N VAL A 195 -3.61 8.65 7.70
CA VAL A 195 -4.13 7.29 7.73
C VAL A 195 -4.44 6.79 6.31
N LEU A 196 -5.10 7.61 5.47
CA LEU A 196 -5.49 7.23 4.11
C LEU A 196 -4.52 7.71 3.01
N GLY A 197 -3.63 8.65 3.33
CA GLY A 197 -2.62 9.19 2.42
C GLY A 197 -1.65 8.09 2.02
N ASN A 198 -1.63 7.75 0.73
CA ASN A 198 -0.73 6.75 0.17
C ASN A 198 0.72 7.27 0.15
N HIS A 199 1.64 6.44 0.66
CA HIS A 199 3.11 6.52 0.59
C HIS A 199 3.89 7.33 1.65
N THR A 200 3.63 7.10 2.94
CA THR A 200 4.71 7.29 3.94
C THR A 200 5.29 5.93 4.29
N THR A 201 6.25 5.46 3.49
CA THR A 201 7.31 4.63 4.05
C THR A 201 7.99 5.51 5.09
N ILE A 202 7.81 5.23 6.38
CA ILE A 202 8.66 5.79 7.42
C ILE A 202 10.06 5.21 7.18
N ILE A 203 10.85 5.91 6.38
CA ILE A 203 12.30 5.77 6.37
C ILE A 203 12.78 6.70 7.48
N ILE A 204 13.10 6.12 8.64
CA ILE A 204 13.85 6.82 9.67
C ILE A 204 15.26 7.01 9.11
N GLY A 205 15.48 8.15 8.48
CA GLY A 205 16.73 8.50 7.81
C GLY A 205 16.71 9.95 7.39
N ASN A 206 17.44 10.77 8.13
CA ASN A 206 17.51 12.22 8.02
C ASN A 206 17.84 12.68 6.58
N HIS A 207 17.15 13.73 6.11
CA HIS A 207 17.34 14.49 4.85
C HIS A 207 16.72 13.93 3.56
N ASN A 208 15.43 14.26 3.32
CA ASN A 208 15.03 14.88 2.04
C ASN A 208 13.61 15.45 2.12
N HIS A 209 13.49 16.76 2.04
CA HIS A 209 12.24 17.43 1.69
C HIS A 209 11.94 17.09 0.22
N GLN A 210 10.93 16.27 -0.04
CA GLN A 210 10.29 16.24 -1.35
C GLN A 210 8.79 16.51 -1.19
N THR A 211 8.47 17.79 -1.34
CA THR A 211 7.12 18.29 -1.54
C THR A 211 6.56 17.68 -2.82
N ILE A 212 5.65 16.70 -2.71
CA ILE A 212 4.85 16.24 -3.85
C ILE A 212 3.80 17.32 -4.12
N SER A 213 4.16 18.31 -4.93
CA SER A 213 3.16 19.17 -5.57
C SER A 213 2.45 18.34 -6.63
N GLN A 214 1.18 17.99 -6.40
CA GLN A 214 0.27 17.60 -7.48
C GLN A 214 0.13 18.80 -8.42
N THR A 215 0.95 18.79 -9.47
CA THR A 215 0.80 19.69 -10.61
C THR A 215 0.17 18.85 -11.72
N ASN A 216 -1.03 19.24 -12.16
CA ASN A 216 -1.62 18.72 -13.37
C ASN A 216 -0.68 19.04 -14.54
N ILE A 217 0.02 18.03 -15.04
CA ILE A 217 0.91 18.15 -16.20
C ILE A 217 0.01 18.27 -17.43
N SER A 218 -0.24 19.50 -17.85
CA SER A 218 -1.07 19.80 -19.05
C SER A 218 -0.23 20.24 -20.25
N ASN A 219 1.09 20.42 -20.07
CA ASN A 219 2.04 20.75 -21.13
C ASN A 219 3.37 20.00 -20.94
N PHE A 220 4.16 19.90 -22.02
CA PHE A 220 5.45 19.21 -21.99
C PHE A 220 6.50 19.97 -21.16
N ASP A 221 6.31 21.27 -20.92
CA ASP A 221 7.21 22.05 -20.07
C ASP A 221 7.21 21.57 -18.60
N ASP A 222 6.08 21.08 -18.10
CA ASP A 222 6.00 20.48 -16.77
C ASP A 222 6.64 19.08 -16.72
N VAL A 223 6.51 18.28 -17.79
CA VAL A 223 7.26 17.02 -17.98
C VAL A 223 8.76 17.29 -17.94
N ARG A 224 9.21 18.29 -18.71
CA ARG A 224 10.61 18.72 -18.81
C ARG A 224 11.14 19.16 -17.45
N ARG A 225 10.39 19.96 -16.69
CA ARG A 225 10.78 20.42 -15.34
C ARG A 225 10.97 19.23 -14.40
N LYS A 226 10.03 18.28 -14.43
CA LYS A 226 10.03 17.12 -13.53
C LYS A 226 11.17 16.14 -13.83
N LEU A 227 11.39 15.79 -15.10
CA LEU A 227 12.50 14.92 -15.51
C LEU A 227 13.87 15.58 -15.27
N ARG A 228 14.02 16.87 -15.54
CA ARG A 228 15.28 17.58 -15.22
C ARG A 228 15.53 17.68 -13.72
N SER A 229 14.49 17.91 -12.91
CA SER A 229 14.62 17.93 -11.44
C SER A 229 15.07 16.58 -10.86
N SER A 230 14.82 15.48 -11.58
CA SER A 230 15.30 14.15 -11.24
C SER A 230 16.71 13.84 -11.74
N GLY A 231 17.41 14.81 -12.34
CA GLY A 231 18.78 14.66 -12.83
C GLY A 231 18.91 14.03 -14.22
N LEU A 232 17.81 13.89 -14.97
CA LEU A 232 17.87 13.38 -16.34
C LEU A 232 18.47 14.43 -17.28
N ASN A 233 19.36 14.01 -18.17
CA ASN A 233 20.07 14.95 -19.05
C ASN A 233 19.11 15.60 -20.07
N SER A 234 19.50 16.76 -20.60
CA SER A 234 18.63 17.52 -21.50
C SER A 234 18.41 16.88 -22.87
N ALA A 235 19.33 16.03 -23.32
CA ALA A 235 19.20 15.34 -24.61
C ALA A 235 18.11 14.25 -24.55
N ASP A 236 18.06 13.49 -23.47
CA ASP A 236 17.09 12.41 -23.24
C ASP A 236 15.67 12.97 -23.05
N VAL A 237 15.56 14.13 -22.41
CA VAL A 237 14.27 14.84 -22.28
C VAL A 237 13.79 15.38 -23.62
N ALA A 238 14.69 15.87 -24.47
CA ALA A 238 14.35 16.33 -25.82
C ALA A 238 13.95 15.17 -26.74
N GLU A 239 14.56 14.00 -26.57
CA GLU A 239 14.14 12.78 -27.26
C GLU A 239 12.68 12.42 -26.92
N LEU A 240 12.31 12.47 -25.63
CA LEU A 240 10.94 12.22 -25.21
C LEU A 240 9.95 13.19 -25.86
N GLU A 241 10.29 14.48 -25.97
CA GLU A 241 9.43 15.53 -26.55
C GLU A 241 9.02 15.22 -27.99
N VAL A 242 9.94 14.66 -28.77
CA VAL A 242 9.69 14.33 -30.18
C VAL A 242 8.79 13.10 -30.31
N ILE A 243 8.95 12.12 -29.43
CA ILE A 243 8.28 10.82 -29.55
C ILE A 243 6.94 10.74 -28.84
N ILE A 244 6.73 11.52 -27.76
CA ILE A 244 5.58 11.38 -26.85
C ILE A 244 4.24 11.71 -27.52
N ASP A 245 4.22 12.67 -28.45
CA ASP A 245 3.02 13.02 -29.21
C ASP A 245 2.79 12.12 -30.44
N GLN A 246 3.83 11.40 -30.88
CA GLN A 246 3.82 10.56 -32.08
C GLN A 246 3.88 9.06 -31.77
N ASP A 247 3.58 8.70 -30.53
CA ASP A 247 3.60 7.34 -30.04
C ASP A 247 2.32 6.61 -30.48
N ASN A 248 2.46 5.39 -31.00
CA ASN A 248 1.32 4.57 -31.42
C ASN A 248 0.65 3.92 -30.19
N ARG A 249 0.08 4.77 -29.33
CA ARG A 249 -0.48 4.42 -28.02
C ARG A 249 -1.94 3.97 -28.12
N ASP A 250 -2.36 3.10 -27.19
CA ASP A 250 -3.77 2.72 -27.03
C ASP A 250 -4.36 3.45 -25.82
N ASP A 251 -5.01 4.58 -26.08
CA ASP A 251 -5.63 5.43 -25.06
C ASP A 251 -6.78 4.71 -24.31
N LYS A 252 -7.46 3.74 -24.93
CA LYS A 252 -8.59 3.02 -24.30
C LYS A 252 -8.12 1.99 -23.30
N ARG A 253 -6.98 1.35 -23.56
CA ARG A 253 -6.37 0.34 -22.68
C ARG A 253 -5.24 0.92 -21.81
N GLN A 254 -4.95 2.22 -21.94
CA GLN A 254 -3.85 2.92 -21.27
C GLN A 254 -2.49 2.24 -21.52
N ILE A 255 -2.25 1.79 -22.76
CA ILE A 255 -1.02 1.12 -23.15
C ILE A 255 -0.10 2.10 -23.86
N ILE A 256 1.08 2.33 -23.29
CA ILE A 256 2.17 3.12 -23.89
C ILE A 256 2.62 2.44 -25.21
N GLY A 257 2.84 3.22 -26.25
CA GLY A 257 3.32 2.74 -27.54
C GLY A 257 4.80 2.34 -27.52
N GLU A 258 5.26 1.72 -28.61
CA GLU A 258 6.59 1.11 -28.68
C GLU A 258 7.73 2.12 -28.58
N LYS A 259 7.55 3.35 -29.11
CA LYS A 259 8.60 4.37 -29.10
C LYS A 259 8.88 4.86 -27.69
N VAL A 260 7.83 5.18 -26.94
CA VAL A 260 7.98 5.63 -25.54
C VAL A 260 8.40 4.47 -24.63
N LYS A 261 7.94 3.23 -24.88
CA LYS A 261 8.45 2.04 -24.17
C LYS A 261 9.95 1.83 -24.37
N SER A 262 10.43 1.98 -25.60
CA SER A 262 11.85 1.86 -25.93
C SER A 262 12.67 2.95 -25.23
N TRP A 263 12.17 4.18 -25.24
CA TRP A 263 12.78 5.29 -24.50
C TRP A 263 12.82 5.02 -22.99
N ILE A 264 11.72 4.58 -22.38
CA ILE A 264 11.69 4.21 -20.94
C ILE A 264 12.73 3.12 -20.64
N SER A 265 12.85 2.12 -21.52
CA SER A 265 13.83 1.05 -21.35
C SER A 265 15.27 1.57 -21.43
N SER A 266 15.57 2.48 -22.35
CA SER A 266 16.86 3.18 -22.43
C SER A 266 17.17 3.97 -21.15
N MET A 267 16.19 4.67 -20.59
CA MET A 267 16.36 5.43 -19.35
C MET A 267 16.56 4.52 -18.14
N LEU A 268 15.87 3.37 -18.07
CA LEU A 268 16.08 2.37 -17.03
C LEU A 268 17.47 1.75 -17.10
N LEU A 269 18.01 1.51 -18.31
CA LEU A 269 19.39 1.06 -18.49
C LEU A 269 20.40 2.11 -17.99
N LYS A 270 20.15 3.39 -18.25
CA LYS A 270 20.97 4.51 -17.73
C LYS A 270 20.88 4.67 -16.21
N ALA A 271 19.73 4.34 -15.61
CA ALA A 271 19.60 4.28 -14.16
C ALA A 271 20.38 3.08 -13.58
N MET A 272 20.42 1.96 -14.32
CA MET A 272 21.12 0.74 -13.92
C MET A 272 22.65 0.85 -14.04
N ASP A 273 23.16 1.51 -15.09
CA ASP A 273 24.60 1.72 -15.30
C ASP A 273 25.19 2.92 -14.53
N GLY A 274 24.32 3.70 -13.86
CA GLY A 274 24.69 4.85 -13.05
C GLY A 274 24.88 6.15 -13.83
N SER A 275 24.65 6.18 -15.15
CA SER A 275 24.67 7.42 -15.95
C SER A 275 23.56 8.38 -15.55
N TRP A 276 22.47 7.87 -14.98
CA TRP A 276 21.43 8.64 -14.33
C TRP A 276 21.32 8.24 -12.85
N GLN A 277 21.66 9.17 -11.96
CA GLN A 277 21.80 8.94 -10.52
C GLN A 277 20.44 8.89 -9.79
N ILE A 278 19.61 7.92 -10.15
CA ILE A 278 18.30 7.63 -9.56
C ILE A 278 18.16 6.12 -9.31
N GLY A 279 17.44 5.73 -8.26
CA GLY A 279 17.17 4.32 -7.99
C GLY A 279 16.27 3.69 -9.06
N LEU A 280 16.57 2.47 -9.52
CA LEU A 280 15.85 1.79 -10.62
C LEU A 280 14.32 1.73 -10.43
N GLY A 281 13.85 1.47 -9.21
CA GLY A 281 12.41 1.49 -8.88
C GLY A 281 11.81 2.89 -9.01
N ALA A 282 12.47 3.90 -8.44
CA ALA A 282 12.04 5.30 -8.52
C ALA A 282 12.08 5.84 -9.96
N ALA A 283 13.03 5.38 -10.78
CA ALA A 283 13.09 5.69 -12.21
C ALA A 283 11.87 5.15 -12.95
N GLY A 284 11.51 3.88 -12.73
CA GLY A 284 10.33 3.27 -13.35
C GLY A 284 9.03 4.00 -12.99
N ASP A 285 8.86 4.32 -11.71
CA ASP A 285 7.67 5.01 -11.20
C ASP A 285 7.60 6.45 -11.74
N LEU A 286 8.72 7.17 -11.76
CA LEU A 286 8.80 8.54 -12.28
C LEU A 286 8.48 8.59 -13.78
N LEU A 287 9.13 7.76 -14.59
CA LEU A 287 8.97 7.78 -16.05
C LEU A 287 7.54 7.38 -16.44
N SER A 288 7.01 6.30 -15.84
CA SER A 288 5.64 5.83 -16.07
C SER A 288 4.62 6.87 -15.61
N GLY A 289 4.84 7.47 -14.44
CA GLY A 289 3.95 8.50 -13.88
C GLY A 289 3.89 9.76 -14.73
N VAL A 290 5.04 10.28 -15.16
CA VAL A 290 5.12 11.50 -15.98
C VAL A 290 4.49 11.29 -17.35
N VAL A 291 4.74 10.15 -18.01
CA VAL A 291 4.13 9.82 -19.31
C VAL A 291 2.61 9.68 -19.19
N LYS A 292 2.12 8.95 -18.17
CA LYS A 292 0.68 8.79 -17.95
C LYS A 292 -0.02 10.10 -17.61
N GLN A 293 0.61 10.94 -16.79
CA GLN A 293 0.09 12.27 -16.48
C GLN A 293 0.02 13.15 -17.73
N TYR A 294 1.05 13.13 -18.58
CA TYR A 294 1.04 13.85 -19.85
C TYR A 294 -0.05 13.35 -20.81
N TYR A 295 -0.32 12.04 -20.84
CA TYR A 295 -1.41 11.47 -21.64
C TYR A 295 -2.82 11.67 -21.05
N GLY A 296 -2.93 12.30 -19.87
CA GLY A 296 -4.21 12.44 -19.17
C GLY A 296 -4.76 11.10 -18.65
N TRP A 297 -3.93 10.06 -18.58
CA TRP A 297 -4.27 8.75 -18.01
C TRP A 297 -4.03 8.79 -16.49
N THR A 298 -4.69 9.71 -15.80
CA THR A 298 -4.65 9.76 -14.34
C THR A 298 -5.73 8.86 -13.75
N SER A 299 -5.31 7.94 -12.89
CA SER A 299 -6.13 7.39 -11.80
C SER A 299 -6.13 8.37 -10.62
#